data_AF-A0A7R9HGZ6-F1
#
_entry.id   AF-A0A7R9HGZ6-F1
#
_cell.length_a   1.000
_cell.length_b   1.000
_cell.length_c   1.000
_cell.angle_alpha   90.00
_cell.angle_beta   90.00
_cell.angle_gamma   90.00
#
_symmetry.space_group_name_H-M   'P 1'
#
loop_
_entity.id
_entity.type
_entity.pdbx_description
1 polymer ?
#
loop_
_entity_poly.entity_id
_entity_poly.type
_entity_poly.pdbx_seq_one_letter_code
_entity_poly.pdbx_strand_id
1 'polypeptide(L)'
;MAYSPGTCFWNTQYYSNNASWQYECNMCSCRDSVVKCTKVWCGLGNCLGQDSIICQPNQVCVPSPREACLAPPCVPWGECRDLQSGKRVGPPQLPSLPSCWPNQASLSLSCVRLSLYVDRKKLPPGVSIEGLCDHLRVLLALHLASSESDQQLVLLCDLKQGYNDTIEATLVSN
;
A
#
# COMPACT_ATOMS: atom_id res chain seq x y z
N MET A 1 -4.61 12.82 38.02
CA MET A 1 -4.76 11.75 37.01
C MET A 1 -3.49 10.91 37.09
N ALA A 2 -3.59 9.66 37.53
CA ALA A 2 -2.41 8.82 37.72
C ALA A 2 -1.94 8.30 36.35
N TYR A 3 -0.72 8.66 35.96
CA TYR A 3 -0.06 8.13 34.77
C TYR A 3 0.23 6.65 35.02
N SER A 4 -0.45 5.75 34.31
CA SER A 4 -0.12 4.32 34.40
C SER A 4 1.28 4.13 33.78
N PRO A 5 2.26 3.56 34.51
CA PRO A 5 3.61 3.41 33.98
C PRO A 5 3.60 2.66 32.64
N GLY A 6 4.32 3.18 31.64
CA GLY A 6 4.48 2.53 30.34
C GLY A 6 3.37 2.81 29.31
N THR A 7 2.38 3.66 29.60
CA THR A 7 1.39 4.06 28.59
C THR A 7 1.99 4.95 27.51
N CYS A 8 1.55 4.76 26.27
CA CYS A 8 1.94 5.60 25.13
C CYS A 8 0.84 6.59 24.77
N PHE A 9 1.24 7.80 24.36
CA PHE A 9 0.34 8.78 23.75
C PHE A 9 0.60 8.84 22.24
N TRP A 10 -0.42 8.59 21.43
CA TRP A 10 -0.28 8.48 19.97
C TRP A 10 -1.60 8.79 19.26
N ASN A 11 -1.54 9.60 18.19
CA ASN A 11 -2.72 10.13 17.46
C ASN A 11 -3.87 10.54 18.40
N THR A 12 -3.56 11.43 19.34
CA THR A 12 -4.49 12.00 20.34
C THR A 12 -5.18 10.99 21.28
N GLN A 13 -4.70 9.74 21.33
CA GLN A 13 -5.22 8.67 22.18
C GLN A 13 -4.13 8.06 23.07
N TYR A 14 -4.54 7.48 24.19
CA TYR A 14 -3.65 6.74 25.10
C TYR A 14 -3.78 5.24 24.89
N TYR A 15 -2.64 4.54 24.80
CA TYR A 15 -2.56 3.09 24.65
C TYR A 15 -1.89 2.49 25.89
N SER A 16 -2.40 1.35 26.37
CA SER A 16 -1.80 0.62 27.48
C SER A 16 -0.43 0.06 27.08
N ASN A 17 0.45 -0.16 28.06
CA ASN A 17 1.72 -0.86 27.81
C ASN A 17 1.43 -2.25 27.21
N ASN A 18 2.25 -2.69 26.26
CA ASN A 18 2.09 -3.91 25.46
C ASN A 18 0.84 -3.96 24.56
N ALA A 19 0.12 -2.85 24.39
CA ALA A 19 -0.94 -2.78 23.39
C ALA A 19 -0.34 -2.81 21.98
N SER A 20 -1.03 -3.49 21.07
CA SER A 20 -0.75 -3.47 19.64
C SER A 20 -2.02 -3.12 18.87
N TRP A 21 -1.89 -2.32 17.82
CA TRP A 21 -3.01 -1.87 16.99
C TRP A 21 -2.58 -1.64 15.55
N GLN A 22 -3.54 -1.73 14.64
CA GLN A 22 -3.32 -1.42 13.24
C GLN A 22 -3.47 0.09 13.00
N TYR A 23 -2.58 0.65 12.18
CA TYR A 23 -2.72 1.99 11.63
C TYR A 23 -2.37 1.98 10.15
N GLU A 24 -3.33 2.39 9.31
CA GLU A 24 -3.29 2.19 7.86
C GLU A 24 -3.02 0.70 7.56
N CYS A 25 -1.98 0.40 6.80
CA CYS A 25 -1.51 -0.97 6.55
C CYS A 25 -0.49 -1.49 7.57
N ASN A 26 -0.01 -0.63 8.48
CA ASN A 26 1.07 -0.95 9.42
C ASN A 26 0.54 -1.48 10.76
N MET A 27 1.40 -2.20 11.47
CA MET A 27 1.17 -2.65 12.83
C MET A 27 2.01 -1.81 13.79
N CYS A 28 1.35 -1.20 14.77
CA CYS A 28 1.96 -0.41 15.83
C CYS A 28 1.89 -1.14 17.17
N SER A 29 2.85 -0.88 18.05
CA SER A 29 2.85 -1.36 19.42
C SER A 29 3.37 -0.31 20.39
N CYS A 30 2.86 -0.34 21.61
CA CYS A 30 3.32 0.45 22.73
C CYS A 30 4.16 -0.42 23.66
N ARG A 31 5.43 -0.05 23.87
CA ARG A 31 6.29 -0.67 24.88
C ARG A 31 7.03 0.40 25.66
N ASP A 32 6.84 0.41 26.97
CA ASP A 32 7.53 1.29 27.91
C ASP A 32 7.43 2.78 27.53
N SER A 33 6.22 3.23 27.18
CA SER A 33 5.92 4.59 26.71
C SER A 33 6.48 4.95 25.33
N VAL A 34 7.06 3.99 24.60
CA VAL A 34 7.55 4.16 23.23
C VAL A 34 6.61 3.47 22.25
N VAL A 35 6.18 4.20 21.22
CA VAL A 35 5.44 3.64 20.11
C VAL A 35 6.39 3.23 19.01
N LYS A 36 6.28 1.98 18.54
CA LYS A 36 6.95 1.50 17.35
C LYS A 36 5.93 0.97 16.36
N CYS A 37 6.03 1.41 15.11
CA CYS A 37 5.22 0.90 14.01
C CYS A 37 6.13 0.33 12.93
N THR A 38 5.64 -0.70 12.25
CA THR A 38 6.28 -1.18 11.02
C THR A 38 6.27 -0.08 9.95
N LYS A 39 7.16 -0.22 8.97
CA LYS A 39 7.39 0.79 7.93
C LYS A 39 7.09 0.24 6.53
N VAL A 40 5.88 -0.26 6.33
CA VAL A 40 5.38 -0.65 5.01
C VAL A 40 4.70 0.55 4.36
N TRP A 41 4.99 0.83 3.10
CA TRP A 41 4.26 1.86 2.35
C TRP A 41 2.84 1.37 2.01
N CYS A 42 1.83 2.15 2.40
CA CYS A 42 0.42 1.75 2.36
C CYS A 42 -0.34 2.13 1.08
N GLY A 43 0.36 2.32 -0.03
CA GLY A 43 -0.28 2.69 -1.29
C GLY A 43 -0.55 4.19 -1.43
N LEU A 44 -1.10 4.57 -2.58
CA LEU A 44 -1.59 5.92 -2.82
C LEU A 44 -3.05 6.03 -2.35
N GLY A 45 -3.46 7.22 -1.93
CA GLY A 45 -4.86 7.46 -1.57
C GLY A 45 -5.77 7.41 -2.81
N ASN A 46 -6.96 6.84 -2.64
CA ASN A 46 -7.96 6.76 -3.70
C ASN A 46 -8.63 8.13 -3.91
N CYS A 47 -8.55 8.71 -5.11
CA CYS A 47 -9.19 9.98 -5.46
C CYS A 47 -10.58 9.84 -6.09
N LEU A 48 -11.12 8.62 -6.18
CA LEU A 48 -12.48 8.32 -6.63
C LEU A 48 -13.28 7.60 -5.53
N GLY A 49 -14.61 7.69 -5.58
CA GLY A 49 -15.49 6.98 -4.64
C GLY A 49 -15.92 7.83 -3.44
N GLN A 50 -16.42 7.17 -2.39
CA GLN A 50 -17.13 7.82 -1.29
C GLN A 50 -16.21 8.49 -0.26
N ASP A 51 -15.06 7.88 0.03
CA ASP A 51 -14.03 8.41 0.94
C ASP A 51 -12.78 8.87 0.16
N SER A 52 -13.01 9.57 -0.95
CA SER A 52 -11.95 9.97 -1.87
C SER A 52 -11.07 11.08 -1.30
N ILE A 53 -9.76 10.97 -1.48
CA ILE A 53 -8.83 12.07 -1.26
C ILE A 53 -9.01 13.15 -2.33
N ILE A 54 -8.84 14.42 -1.94
CA ILE A 54 -8.88 15.55 -2.87
C ILE A 54 -7.47 15.77 -3.42
N CYS A 55 -7.32 15.70 -4.75
CA CYS A 55 -6.05 15.98 -5.40
C CYS A 55 -5.64 17.45 -5.23
N GLN A 56 -4.33 17.69 -5.16
CA GLN A 56 -3.78 19.05 -5.03
C GLN A 56 -4.09 19.91 -6.27
N PRO A 57 -4.01 21.26 -6.20
CA PRO A 57 -4.36 22.13 -7.33
C PRO A 57 -3.61 21.86 -8.65
N ASN A 58 -2.37 21.33 -8.58
CA ASN A 58 -1.59 20.95 -9.77
C ASN A 58 -1.63 19.43 -10.04
N GLN A 59 -2.66 18.74 -9.57
CA GLN A 59 -2.86 17.32 -9.77
C GLN A 59 -4.21 17.03 -10.42
N VAL A 60 -4.29 15.89 -11.10
CA VAL A 60 -5.53 15.36 -11.66
C VAL A 60 -5.74 13.95 -11.14
N CYS A 61 -7.00 13.60 -10.87
CA CYS A 61 -7.38 12.24 -10.50
C CYS A 61 -7.41 11.36 -11.75
N VAL A 62 -6.57 10.32 -11.78
CA VAL A 62 -6.45 9.39 -12.91
C VAL A 62 -7.08 8.06 -12.49
N PRO A 63 -8.19 7.64 -13.12
CA PRO A 63 -8.81 6.36 -12.82
C PRO A 63 -7.90 5.18 -13.14
N SER A 64 -7.96 4.11 -12.33
CA SER A 64 -7.33 2.84 -12.68
C SER A 64 -7.92 2.27 -13.98
N PRO A 65 -7.12 1.50 -14.73
CA PRO A 65 -7.62 0.69 -15.84
C PRO A 65 -8.75 -0.24 -15.40
N ARG A 66 -9.68 -0.57 -16.30
CA ARG A 66 -10.80 -1.46 -16.00
C ARG A 66 -10.33 -2.86 -15.62
N GLU A 67 -9.21 -3.27 -16.19
CA GLU A 67 -8.56 -4.56 -16.00
C GLU A 67 -8.00 -4.74 -14.58
N ALA A 68 -7.80 -3.63 -13.85
CA ALA A 68 -7.44 -3.64 -12.44
C ALA A 68 -8.57 -4.14 -11.53
N CYS A 69 -9.81 -4.16 -12.02
CA CYS A 69 -10.90 -4.88 -11.38
C CYS A 69 -10.84 -6.36 -11.77
N LEU A 70 -10.44 -7.21 -10.83
CA LEU A 70 -10.27 -8.64 -11.06
C LEU A 70 -11.61 -9.38 -11.01
N ALA A 71 -12.50 -8.95 -10.11
CA ALA A 71 -13.84 -9.49 -9.93
C ALA A 71 -14.87 -8.35 -9.77
N PRO A 72 -15.55 -7.94 -10.85
CA PRO A 72 -16.57 -6.89 -10.80
C PRO A 72 -17.77 -7.23 -9.92
N PRO A 73 -18.48 -6.23 -9.34
CA PRO A 73 -18.22 -4.78 -9.44
C PRO A 73 -17.20 -4.31 -8.39
N CYS A 74 -16.16 -3.60 -8.81
CA CYS A 74 -15.20 -2.97 -7.89
C CYS A 74 -15.61 -1.53 -7.55
N VAL A 75 -15.22 -1.07 -6.36
CA VAL A 75 -15.30 0.36 -6.01
C VAL A 75 -14.42 1.16 -6.99
N PRO A 76 -14.87 2.32 -7.48
CA PRO A 76 -14.05 3.18 -8.32
C PRO A 76 -12.74 3.54 -7.60
N TRP A 77 -11.62 3.37 -8.30
CA TRP A 77 -10.30 3.70 -7.78
C TRP A 77 -9.54 4.59 -8.76
N GLY A 78 -8.86 5.61 -8.24
CA GLY A 78 -7.95 6.44 -8.99
C GLY A 78 -6.86 7.00 -8.11
N GLU A 79 -5.78 7.46 -8.73
CA GLU A 79 -4.64 8.09 -8.07
C GLU A 79 -4.49 9.55 -8.48
N CYS A 80 -4.07 10.41 -7.55
CA CYS A 80 -3.72 11.79 -7.86
C CYS A 80 -2.36 11.86 -8.54
N ARG A 81 -2.28 12.53 -9.69
CA ARG A 81 -1.07 12.60 -10.52
C ARG A 81 -0.77 14.04 -10.91
N ASP A 82 0.50 14.42 -10.87
CA ASP A 82 0.91 15.78 -11.18
C ASP A 82 0.65 16.14 -12.65
N LEU A 83 0.17 17.35 -12.88
CA LEU A 83 0.10 17.95 -14.20
C LEU A 83 1.45 18.57 -14.55
N GLN A 84 2.01 18.11 -15.66
CA GLN A 84 3.24 18.61 -16.27
C GLN A 84 2.93 19.63 -17.37
N SER A 85 3.96 20.36 -17.80
CA SER A 85 3.88 21.32 -18.91
C SER A 85 3.16 20.75 -20.13
N GLY A 86 2.25 21.55 -20.70
CA GLY A 86 1.41 21.11 -21.81
C GLY A 86 0.23 20.22 -21.39
N LYS A 87 -0.20 20.27 -20.12
CA LYS A 87 -1.35 19.51 -19.58
C LYS A 87 -1.17 17.99 -19.70
N ARG A 88 0.07 17.52 -19.61
CA ARG A 88 0.39 16.09 -19.60
C ARG A 88 0.30 15.55 -18.19
N VAL A 89 -0.17 14.32 -18.05
CA VAL A 89 -0.19 13.63 -16.76
C VAL A 89 1.20 13.04 -16.51
N GLY A 90 1.80 13.35 -15.36
CA GLY A 90 3.10 12.81 -14.95
C GLY A 90 3.06 11.32 -14.57
N PRO A 91 4.22 10.66 -14.35
CA PRO A 91 4.36 9.25 -13.96
C PRO A 91 4.19 9.01 -12.44
N PRO A 92 3.91 7.76 -11.97
CA PRO A 92 3.85 7.33 -10.57
C PRO A 92 4.50 8.22 -9.53
N GLN A 93 3.82 8.76 -8.52
CA GLN A 93 4.57 9.23 -7.33
C GLN A 93 4.78 8.05 -6.38
N LEU A 94 5.56 7.06 -6.83
CA LEU A 94 5.83 5.82 -6.08
C LEU A 94 7.17 5.94 -5.34
N PRO A 95 7.26 5.46 -4.08
CA PRO A 95 8.48 5.55 -3.27
C PRO A 95 9.50 4.46 -3.65
N SER A 96 9.74 4.25 -4.95
CA SER A 96 10.74 3.31 -5.45
C SER A 96 11.30 3.76 -6.78
N LEU A 97 12.51 3.28 -7.10
CA LEU A 97 13.10 3.48 -8.44
C LEU A 97 12.21 2.83 -9.53
N PRO A 98 12.04 3.48 -10.69
CA PRO A 98 11.27 2.93 -11.81
C PRO A 98 11.74 1.53 -12.27
N SER A 99 13.03 1.25 -12.11
CA SER A 99 13.61 -0.07 -12.41
C SER A 99 13.13 -1.20 -11.50
N CYS A 100 12.34 -0.92 -10.47
CA CYS A 100 11.67 -1.93 -9.64
C CYS A 100 10.14 -1.78 -9.64
N TRP A 101 9.58 -1.08 -10.63
CA TRP A 101 8.13 -1.07 -10.78
C TRP A 101 7.66 -2.38 -11.43
N PRO A 102 6.44 -2.85 -11.12
CA PRO A 102 5.83 -3.94 -11.87
C PRO A 102 5.87 -3.65 -13.37
N ASN A 103 6.04 -4.70 -14.18
CA ASN A 103 6.24 -4.68 -15.63
C ASN A 103 7.57 -4.07 -16.11
N GLN A 104 8.39 -3.50 -15.21
CA GLN A 104 9.68 -2.86 -15.52
C GLN A 104 10.83 -3.41 -14.65
N ALA A 105 10.53 -4.33 -13.73
CA ALA A 105 11.45 -4.72 -12.68
C ALA A 105 12.71 -5.42 -13.20
N SER A 106 13.86 -4.87 -12.83
CA SER A 106 15.18 -5.49 -12.91
C SER A 106 15.59 -5.95 -11.52
N LEU A 107 15.78 -7.25 -11.35
CA LEU A 107 16.09 -7.86 -10.05
C LEU A 107 17.43 -7.35 -9.51
N SER A 108 17.46 -7.09 -8.20
CA SER A 108 18.66 -6.65 -7.48
C SER A 108 18.61 -7.14 -6.03
N LEU A 109 19.63 -6.80 -5.23
CA LEU A 109 19.63 -7.09 -3.80
C LEU A 109 18.50 -6.36 -3.03
N SER A 110 17.98 -5.27 -3.59
CA SER A 110 16.92 -4.45 -3.00
C SER A 110 15.60 -4.50 -3.79
N CYS A 111 15.54 -5.27 -4.88
CA CYS A 111 14.37 -5.37 -5.75
C CYS A 111 14.04 -6.84 -6.01
N VAL A 112 12.92 -7.28 -5.45
CA VAL A 112 12.38 -8.63 -5.66
C VAL A 112 11.10 -8.53 -6.47
N ARG A 113 10.93 -9.43 -7.44
CA ARG A 113 9.69 -9.58 -8.21
C ARG A 113 9.01 -10.90 -7.86
N LEU A 114 7.71 -10.82 -7.62
CA LEU A 114 6.80 -11.93 -7.38
C LEU A 114 5.73 -11.92 -8.49
N SER A 115 5.25 -13.10 -8.87
CA SER A 115 4.10 -13.24 -9.77
C SER A 115 3.03 -14.06 -9.07
N LEU A 116 1.85 -13.48 -8.91
CA LEU A 116 0.70 -14.12 -8.30
C LEU A 116 -0.30 -14.48 -9.40
N TYR A 117 -0.56 -15.77 -9.54
CA TYR A 117 -1.58 -16.28 -10.44
C TYR A 117 -2.93 -16.35 -9.72
N VAL A 118 -3.96 -15.74 -10.29
CA VAL A 118 -5.30 -15.66 -9.69
C VAL A 118 -6.36 -16.23 -10.63
N ASP A 119 -7.10 -17.23 -10.14
CA ASP A 119 -8.30 -17.71 -10.83
C ASP A 119 -9.45 -16.72 -10.59
N ARG A 120 -9.64 -15.78 -11.53
CA ARG A 120 -10.65 -14.71 -11.44
C ARG A 120 -12.07 -15.23 -11.17
N LYS A 121 -12.40 -16.46 -11.59
CA LYS A 121 -13.74 -17.05 -11.39
C LYS A 121 -14.01 -17.44 -9.93
N LYS A 122 -12.96 -17.60 -9.13
CA LYS A 122 -13.03 -17.97 -7.71
C LYS A 122 -12.88 -16.76 -6.79
N LEU A 123 -12.62 -15.58 -7.33
CA LEU A 123 -12.52 -14.36 -6.54
C LEU A 123 -13.92 -13.91 -6.09
N PRO A 124 -14.07 -13.45 -4.84
CA PRO A 124 -15.29 -12.80 -4.43
C PRO A 124 -15.50 -11.49 -5.21
N PRO A 125 -16.76 -11.04 -5.37
CA PRO A 125 -17.04 -9.75 -6.01
C PRO A 125 -16.35 -8.59 -5.28
N GLY A 126 -15.87 -7.59 -6.04
CA GLY A 126 -15.23 -6.38 -5.53
C GLY A 126 -13.71 -6.44 -5.44
N VAL A 127 -13.07 -7.56 -5.78
CA VAL A 127 -11.60 -7.68 -5.70
C VAL A 127 -10.94 -6.91 -6.84
N SER A 128 -10.10 -5.93 -6.47
CA SER A 128 -9.20 -5.19 -7.35
C SER A 128 -7.74 -5.55 -7.08
N ILE A 129 -6.84 -5.17 -8.01
CA ILE A 129 -5.40 -5.35 -7.83
C ILE A 129 -4.89 -4.58 -6.62
N GLU A 130 -5.26 -3.30 -6.49
CA GLU A 130 -4.82 -2.49 -5.34
C GLU A 130 -5.40 -3.02 -4.02
N GLY A 131 -6.66 -3.46 -4.00
CA GLY A 131 -7.24 -4.07 -2.81
C GLY A 131 -6.53 -5.38 -2.41
N LEU A 132 -6.08 -6.19 -3.38
CA LEU A 132 -5.24 -7.34 -3.09
C LEU A 132 -3.86 -6.90 -2.56
N CYS A 133 -3.26 -5.85 -3.14
CA CYS A 133 -1.99 -5.32 -2.70
C CYS A 133 -2.04 -4.78 -1.25
N ASP A 134 -3.12 -4.10 -0.87
CA ASP A 134 -3.34 -3.63 0.49
C ASP A 134 -3.37 -4.77 1.50
N HIS A 135 -4.06 -5.88 1.19
CA HIS A 135 -4.04 -7.06 2.06
C HIS A 135 -2.63 -7.65 2.18
N LEU A 136 -1.86 -7.70 1.09
CA LEU A 136 -0.47 -8.17 1.13
C LEU A 136 0.41 -7.25 1.99
N ARG A 137 0.22 -5.92 1.93
CA ARG A 137 0.92 -4.94 2.76
C ARG A 137 0.62 -5.14 4.25
N VAL A 138 -0.65 -5.36 4.60
CA VAL A 138 -1.06 -5.68 5.98
C VAL A 138 -0.41 -6.97 6.46
N LEU A 139 -0.43 -8.04 5.65
CA LEU A 139 0.22 -9.30 6.00
C LEU A 139 1.74 -9.14 6.19
N LEU A 140 2.38 -8.35 5.34
CA LEU A 140 3.79 -8.02 5.44
C LEU A 140 4.10 -7.24 6.72
N ALA A 141 3.28 -6.24 7.06
CA ALA A 141 3.42 -5.48 8.31
C ALA A 141 3.25 -6.37 9.54
N LEU A 142 2.28 -7.29 9.54
CA LEU A 142 2.13 -8.27 10.63
C LEU A 142 3.39 -9.13 10.80
N HIS A 143 3.99 -9.58 9.69
CA HIS A 143 5.23 -10.36 9.72
C HIS A 143 6.42 -9.54 10.26
N LEU A 144 6.57 -8.29 9.82
CA LEU A 144 7.63 -7.39 10.32
C LEU A 144 7.48 -7.11 11.82
N ALA A 145 6.25 -6.88 12.29
CA ALA A 145 5.98 -6.67 13.71
C ALA A 145 6.33 -7.90 14.55
N SER A 146 6.06 -9.11 14.05
CA SER A 146 6.39 -10.36 14.74
C SER A 146 7.89 -10.65 14.82
N SER A 147 8.66 -10.17 13.84
CA SER A 147 10.11 -10.32 13.77
C SER A 147 10.88 -9.15 14.39
N GLU A 148 10.17 -8.17 14.97
CA GLU A 148 10.72 -6.92 15.50
C GLU A 148 11.66 -6.21 14.48
N SER A 149 11.33 -6.32 13.19
CA SER A 149 12.12 -5.74 12.10
C SER A 149 11.80 -4.27 11.90
N ASP A 150 12.84 -3.43 11.85
CA ASP A 150 12.74 -1.99 11.59
C ASP A 150 12.87 -1.63 10.09
N GLN A 151 12.87 -2.64 9.20
CA GLN A 151 13.01 -2.46 7.76
C GLN A 151 11.85 -1.64 7.17
N GLN A 152 12.20 -0.77 6.22
CA GLN A 152 11.22 -0.06 5.40
C GLN A 152 11.01 -0.81 4.09
N LEU A 153 9.78 -1.23 3.85
CA LEU A 153 9.40 -2.01 2.68
C LEU A 153 8.35 -1.29 1.83
N VAL A 154 8.51 -1.37 0.52
CA VAL A 154 7.53 -0.88 -0.46
C VAL A 154 7.07 -2.06 -1.29
N LEU A 155 5.78 -2.37 -1.20
CA LEU A 155 5.14 -3.39 -2.03
C LEU A 155 4.25 -2.70 -3.07
N LEU A 156 4.62 -2.86 -4.34
CA LEU A 156 3.85 -2.39 -5.49
C LEU A 156 3.20 -3.60 -6.17
N CYS A 157 1.99 -3.41 -6.72
CA CYS A 157 1.31 -4.43 -7.49
C CYS A 157 0.73 -3.82 -8.77
N ASP A 158 0.80 -4.57 -9.86
CA ASP A 158 0.11 -4.22 -11.10
C ASP A 158 -0.31 -5.49 -11.84
N LEU A 159 -1.21 -5.36 -12.80
CA LEU A 159 -1.50 -6.44 -13.72
C LEU A 159 -0.28 -6.67 -14.60
N LYS A 160 0.13 -7.93 -14.75
CA LYS A 160 1.22 -8.26 -15.66
C LYS A 160 0.81 -7.98 -17.11
N GLN A 161 1.61 -7.22 -17.82
CA GLN A 161 1.34 -6.83 -19.20
C GLN A 161 1.20 -8.07 -20.10
N GLY A 162 0.11 -8.12 -20.86
CA GLY A 162 -0.22 -9.26 -21.73
C GLY A 162 -0.94 -10.42 -21.04
N TYR A 163 -1.19 -10.32 -19.72
CA TYR A 163 -1.94 -11.31 -18.95
C TYR A 163 -3.16 -10.65 -18.32
N ASN A 164 -4.21 -11.43 -18.10
CA ASN A 164 -5.38 -10.99 -17.34
C ASN A 164 -5.44 -11.65 -15.95
N ASP A 165 -4.81 -12.80 -15.74
CA ASP A 165 -4.91 -13.58 -14.49
C ASP A 165 -3.64 -13.53 -13.65
N THR A 166 -2.66 -12.72 -14.03
CA THR A 166 -1.36 -12.65 -13.37
C THR A 166 -1.10 -11.25 -12.86
N ILE A 167 -0.90 -11.13 -11.55
CA ILE A 167 -0.49 -9.90 -10.88
C ILE A 167 1.02 -9.97 -10.69
N GLU A 168 1.72 -8.93 -11.11
CA GLU A 168 3.13 -8.76 -10.81
C GLU A 168 3.27 -7.86 -9.59
N ALA A 169 3.92 -8.36 -8.55
CA ALA A 169 4.22 -7.59 -7.35
C ALA A 169 5.72 -7.39 -7.23
N THR A 170 6.14 -6.19 -6.85
CA THR A 170 7.55 -5.90 -6.57
C THR A 170 7.71 -5.46 -5.13
N LEU A 171 8.71 -6.01 -4.47
CA LEU A 171 9.08 -5.68 -3.10
C LEU A 171 10.43 -4.96 -3.13
N VAL A 172 10.44 -3.75 -2.58
CA VAL A 172 11.65 -2.93 -2.43
C VAL A 172 11.97 -2.77 -0.96
N SER A 173 13.23 -3.01 -0.60
CA SER A 173 13.78 -2.66 0.71
C SER A 173 14.75 -1.50 0.56
N ASN A 174 14.51 -0.41 1.30
CA ASN A 174 15.42 0.75 1.35
C ASN A 174 16.42 0.62 2.49
#